data_AF-A0A8H3VC06-F1
#
_entry.id   AF-A0A8H3VC06-F1
#
_cell.length_a   1.000
_cell.length_b   1.000
_cell.length_c   1.000
_cell.angle_alpha   90.00
_cell.angle_beta   90.00
_cell.angle_gamma   90.00
#
_symmetry.space_group_name_H-M   'P 1'
#
loop_
_entity.id
_entity.type
_entity.pdbx_description
1 polymer ?
#
loop_
_entity_poly.entity_id
_entity_poly.type
_entity_poly.pdbx_seq_one_letter_code
_entity_poly.pdbx_strand_id
1 'polypeptide(L)'
;MDPSLEQVWTFPFRDPNTLLSKQSTTDVTQKRPSAFPPPYYIGYLNNQMVQEALGVPRNFTEDNFQVSIMLTGYDEMLGGHLENIGYLLDRGINVAMAYGDRDYSNNWLGGEAISLAVKYKDSAAFKEAGYQDLQVNASYVAGMVRQVGRLSFSRIFDAGQEAYAYQPEALLQVFQRTLASKDIATGSLAVVDGTYKTSGPASIFSRRNKVPTCPIKPICYLLAPSTCGRNQIEAVKKGFAVTKDFIFMGFTKDVPKELDPEYLRPKVPAGC
;
A
#
# COMPACT_ATOMS: atom_id res chain seq x y z
N MET A 1 13.30 27.94 17.68
CA MET A 1 12.75 26.75 17.00
C MET A 1 13.92 25.83 16.73
N ASP A 2 13.96 24.70 17.41
CA ASP A 2 15.08 23.77 17.42
C ASP A 2 15.16 22.99 16.09
N PRO A 3 16.28 23.04 15.33
CA PRO A 3 16.49 22.28 14.11
C PRO A 3 16.52 20.75 14.30
N SER A 4 16.56 20.26 15.54
CA SER A 4 16.56 18.83 15.85
C SER A 4 15.25 18.10 15.53
N LEU A 5 14.14 18.83 15.34
CA LEU A 5 12.82 18.23 15.07
C LEU A 5 12.55 17.90 13.59
N GLU A 6 13.37 18.38 12.64
CA GLU A 6 13.24 17.98 11.23
C GLU A 6 13.83 16.60 10.92
N GLN A 7 14.67 16.05 11.82
CA GLN A 7 15.23 14.70 11.66
C GLN A 7 14.30 13.59 12.16
N VAL A 8 13.21 13.95 12.84
CA VAL A 8 12.29 12.97 13.46
C VAL A 8 11.17 12.51 12.49
N TRP A 9 10.95 13.25 11.40
CA TRP A 9 9.92 12.95 10.38
C TRP A 9 10.31 11.85 9.38
N THR A 10 11.39 11.12 9.66
CA THR A 10 11.92 10.14 8.73
C THR A 10 12.19 8.87 9.49
N PHE A 11 11.25 7.93 9.41
CA PHE A 11 11.35 6.54 9.85
C PHE A 11 12.80 6.02 9.82
N PRO A 12 13.25 5.25 10.84
CA PRO A 12 14.65 4.85 11.00
C PRO A 12 15.15 3.86 9.93
N PHE A 13 14.34 3.53 8.93
CA PHE A 13 14.78 2.84 7.71
C PHE A 13 14.32 3.59 6.46
N ARG A 14 14.76 4.84 6.29
CA ARG A 14 14.90 5.37 4.93
C ARG A 14 16.03 4.59 4.26
N ASP A 15 15.65 3.54 3.52
CA ASP A 15 16.57 2.87 2.61
C ASP A 15 17.32 3.94 1.80
N PRO A 16 18.67 4.00 1.87
CA PRO A 16 19.50 4.95 1.14
C PRO A 16 19.15 5.02 -0.35
N ASN A 17 18.71 3.90 -0.94
CA ASN A 17 18.33 3.82 -2.34
C ASN A 17 17.04 4.60 -2.67
N THR A 18 16.13 4.75 -1.72
CA THR A 18 14.88 5.53 -1.88
C THR A 18 15.13 7.04 -1.76
N LEU A 19 16.18 7.45 -1.03
CA LEU A 19 16.61 8.84 -0.94
C LEU A 19 17.27 9.33 -2.24
N LEU A 20 18.07 8.47 -2.88
CA LEU A 20 18.77 8.78 -4.13
C LEU A 20 17.84 8.78 -5.35
N SER A 21 16.89 7.84 -5.43
CA SER A 21 16.00 7.67 -6.59
C SER A 21 14.80 8.61 -6.65
N LYS A 22 14.43 9.23 -5.52
CA LYS A 22 13.19 10.00 -5.31
C LYS A 22 11.91 9.20 -5.60
N GLN A 23 12.00 7.88 -5.69
CA GLN A 23 10.86 7.00 -5.93
C GLN A 23 10.00 6.88 -4.66
N SER A 24 8.69 6.68 -4.82
CA SER A 24 7.84 6.33 -3.67
C SER A 24 8.16 4.93 -3.16
N THR A 25 8.14 4.76 -1.85
CA THR A 25 8.25 3.45 -1.19
C THR A 25 6.93 2.70 -1.17
N THR A 26 5.82 3.39 -1.43
CA THR A 26 4.48 2.80 -1.46
C THR A 26 4.07 2.37 -2.88
N ASP A 27 4.73 2.93 -3.90
CA ASP A 27 4.53 2.59 -5.32
C ASP A 27 5.78 2.99 -6.11
N VAL A 28 6.57 2.00 -6.52
CA VAL A 28 7.82 2.21 -7.27
C VAL A 28 7.62 2.89 -8.63
N THR A 29 6.39 3.00 -9.14
CA THR A 29 6.08 3.75 -10.37
C THR A 29 5.85 5.24 -10.13
N GLN A 30 5.69 5.67 -8.87
CA GLN A 30 5.46 7.08 -8.49
C GLN A 30 6.74 7.77 -7.99
N LYS A 31 6.77 9.10 -8.10
CA LYS A 31 7.79 9.95 -7.47
C LYS A 31 7.25 10.56 -6.18
N ARG A 32 8.16 10.90 -5.26
CA ARG A 32 7.82 11.62 -4.02
C ARG A 32 7.73 13.14 -4.25
N PRO A 33 6.83 13.85 -3.55
CA PRO A 33 5.78 13.30 -2.68
C PRO A 33 4.70 12.59 -3.51
N SER A 34 4.12 11.52 -2.96
CA SER A 34 3.01 10.76 -3.56
C SER A 34 1.87 10.68 -2.55
N ALA A 35 0.64 10.80 -3.04
CA ALA A 35 -0.56 10.87 -2.22
C ALA A 35 -1.65 9.98 -2.83
N PHE A 36 -1.39 8.69 -2.89
CA PHE A 36 -2.37 7.71 -3.33
C PHE A 36 -2.54 6.59 -2.28
N PRO A 37 -3.78 6.29 -1.86
CA PRO A 37 -5.00 7.05 -2.15
C PRO A 37 -4.94 8.49 -1.60
N PRO A 38 -5.69 9.45 -2.16
CA PRO A 38 -5.73 10.80 -1.61
C PRO A 38 -6.25 10.81 -0.15
N PRO A 39 -5.55 11.46 0.80
CA PRO A 39 -5.85 11.36 2.23
C PRO A 39 -6.97 12.32 2.68
N TYR A 40 -7.99 12.55 1.83
CA TYR A 40 -9.09 13.48 2.12
C TYR A 40 -9.93 13.07 3.32
N TYR A 41 -9.89 11.79 3.68
CA TYR A 41 -10.58 11.26 4.84
C TYR A 41 -10.13 11.96 6.14
N ILE A 42 -8.90 12.50 6.22
CA ILE A 42 -8.42 13.25 7.39
C ILE A 42 -9.27 14.51 7.62
N GLY A 43 -9.57 15.27 6.56
CA GLY A 43 -10.44 16.44 6.67
C GLY A 43 -11.89 16.07 6.95
N TYR A 44 -12.38 14.97 6.38
CA TYR A 44 -13.72 14.45 6.66
C TYR A 44 -13.87 14.06 8.15
N LEU A 45 -12.93 13.31 8.71
CA LEU A 45 -12.96 12.88 10.11
C LEU A 45 -12.69 14.02 11.11
N ASN A 46 -12.13 15.14 10.64
CA ASN A 46 -11.97 16.36 11.43
C ASN A 46 -13.09 17.40 11.20
N ASN A 47 -14.14 17.03 10.47
CA ASN A 47 -15.33 17.85 10.35
C ASN A 47 -16.18 17.73 11.64
N GLN A 48 -16.56 18.85 12.23
CA GLN A 48 -17.33 18.86 13.48
C GLN A 48 -18.65 18.09 13.38
N MET A 49 -19.42 18.24 12.30
CA MET A 49 -20.68 17.51 12.12
C MET A 49 -20.45 16.00 12.03
N VAL A 50 -19.34 15.58 11.40
CA VAL A 50 -18.96 14.16 11.33
C VAL A 50 -18.57 13.64 12.71
N GLN A 51 -17.78 14.40 13.47
CA GLN A 51 -17.39 14.03 14.83
C GLN A 51 -18.59 13.92 15.78
N GLU A 52 -19.52 14.88 15.72
CA GLU A 52 -20.77 14.87 16.49
C GLU A 52 -21.62 13.66 16.13
N ALA A 53 -21.78 13.36 14.84
CA ALA A 53 -22.54 12.19 14.38
C ALA A 53 -21.91 10.86 14.83
N LEU A 54 -20.58 10.78 14.91
CA LEU A 54 -19.85 9.60 15.40
C LEU A 54 -19.76 9.56 16.94
N GLY A 55 -20.13 10.63 17.64
CA GLY A 55 -20.00 10.74 19.10
C GLY A 55 -18.55 10.81 19.60
N VAL A 56 -17.61 11.29 18.78
CA VAL A 56 -16.19 11.37 19.12
C VAL A 56 -15.79 12.79 19.55
N PRO A 57 -15.12 12.98 20.71
CA PRO A 57 -14.86 14.32 21.24
C PRO A 57 -13.48 14.88 20.85
N ARG A 58 -12.72 14.22 19.95
CA ARG A 58 -11.33 14.60 19.64
C ARG A 58 -11.07 14.62 18.14
N ASN A 59 -10.13 15.48 17.77
CA ASN A 59 -9.57 15.54 16.42
C ASN A 59 -8.88 14.23 16.06
N PHE A 60 -9.09 13.81 14.83
CA PHE A 60 -8.51 12.62 14.25
C PHE A 60 -7.07 12.91 13.80
N THR A 61 -6.17 12.00 14.14
CA THR A 61 -4.81 11.90 13.60
C THR A 61 -4.61 10.48 13.06
N GLU A 62 -3.99 10.35 11.88
CA GLU A 62 -3.76 9.06 11.22
C GLU A 62 -2.80 8.18 12.03
N ASP A 63 -1.76 8.76 12.59
CA ASP A 63 -0.71 8.08 13.34
C ASP A 63 -0.47 8.71 14.72
N ASN A 64 0.17 7.94 15.59
CA ASN A 64 0.68 8.41 16.87
C ASN A 64 2.15 8.01 16.98
N PHE A 65 3.03 9.00 16.87
CA PHE A 65 4.48 8.82 16.86
C PHE A 65 5.01 8.13 18.12
N GLN A 66 4.46 8.49 19.28
CA GLN A 66 4.89 7.92 20.57
C GLN A 66 4.56 6.43 20.64
N VAL A 67 3.36 6.03 20.20
CA VAL A 67 2.96 4.62 20.12
C VAL A 67 3.85 3.87 19.14
N SER A 68 4.13 4.46 17.96
CA SER A 68 4.98 3.84 16.95
C SER A 68 6.39 3.53 17.47
N ILE A 69 7.08 4.51 18.08
CA ILE A 69 8.42 4.28 18.63
C ILE A 69 8.43 3.17 19.68
N MET A 70 7.43 3.16 20.57
CA MET A 70 7.36 2.18 21.64
C MET A 70 7.21 0.75 21.10
N LEU A 71 6.45 0.56 20.01
CA LEU A 71 6.24 -0.76 19.41
C LEU A 71 7.40 -1.23 18.53
N THR A 72 7.99 -0.34 17.73
CA THR A 72 9.13 -0.70 16.85
C THR A 72 10.32 -1.25 17.64
N GLY A 73 10.52 -0.80 18.88
CA GLY A 73 11.60 -1.32 19.73
C GLY A 73 11.33 -2.70 20.36
N TYR A 74 10.13 -3.27 20.23
CA TYR A 74 9.72 -4.46 20.99
C TYR A 74 9.08 -5.56 20.14
N ASP A 75 8.18 -5.23 19.22
CA ASP A 75 7.33 -6.22 18.52
C ASP A 75 8.15 -7.10 17.55
N GLU A 76 9.10 -6.52 16.82
CA GLU A 76 10.01 -7.26 15.93
C GLU A 76 10.84 -8.31 16.68
N MET A 77 11.10 -8.10 17.99
CA MET A 77 11.87 -9.03 18.81
C MET A 77 11.04 -10.23 19.30
N LEU A 78 9.71 -10.14 19.29
CA LEU A 78 8.84 -11.21 19.78
C LEU A 78 8.80 -12.42 18.84
N GLY A 79 8.93 -12.19 17.53
CA GLY A 79 8.91 -13.25 16.53
C GLY A 79 7.63 -14.10 16.57
N GLY A 80 7.70 -15.36 16.15
CA GLY A 80 6.57 -16.31 16.25
C GLY A 80 5.46 -16.14 15.21
N HIS A 81 5.55 -15.16 14.31
CA HIS A 81 4.49 -14.85 13.36
C HIS A 81 4.23 -16.00 12.36
N LEU A 82 5.28 -16.69 11.90
CA LEU A 82 5.14 -17.84 10.99
C LEU A 82 4.44 -19.01 11.67
N GLU A 83 4.79 -19.27 12.93
CA GLU A 83 4.19 -20.30 13.78
C GLU A 83 2.72 -20.00 14.03
N ASN A 84 2.36 -18.74 14.26
CA ASN A 84 0.97 -18.31 14.45
C ASN A 84 0.13 -18.49 13.18
N ILE A 85 0.68 -18.19 12.00
CA ILE A 85 -0.02 -18.46 10.73
C ILE A 85 -0.24 -19.98 10.56
N GLY A 86 0.79 -20.79 10.83
CA GLY A 86 0.68 -22.25 10.78
C GLY A 86 -0.39 -22.79 11.74
N TYR A 87 -0.40 -22.29 12.98
CA TYR A 87 -1.39 -22.62 14.01
C TYR A 87 -2.84 -22.35 13.57
N LEU A 88 -3.08 -21.23 12.88
CA LEU A 88 -4.39 -20.87 12.34
C LEU A 88 -4.83 -21.84 11.23
N LEU A 89 -3.92 -22.15 10.31
CA LEU A 89 -4.18 -23.07 9.19
C LEU A 89 -4.51 -24.48 9.68
N ASP A 90 -3.76 -24.99 10.66
CA ASP A 90 -3.99 -26.32 11.25
C ASP A 90 -5.33 -26.40 12.01
N ARG A 91 -5.91 -25.25 12.40
CA ARG A 91 -7.26 -25.14 12.99
C ARG A 91 -8.36 -24.90 11.96
N GLY A 92 -8.04 -24.93 10.67
CA GLY A 92 -9.02 -24.73 9.61
C GLY A 92 -9.42 -23.27 9.40
N ILE A 93 -8.62 -22.31 9.86
CA ILE A 93 -8.82 -20.89 9.56
C ILE A 93 -8.23 -20.57 8.18
N ASN A 94 -8.97 -19.82 7.37
CA ASN A 94 -8.51 -19.38 6.06
C ASN A 94 -7.51 -18.23 6.22
N VAL A 95 -6.38 -18.32 5.53
CA VAL A 95 -5.36 -17.28 5.48
C VAL A 95 -5.11 -16.90 4.03
N ALA A 96 -5.47 -15.68 3.67
CA ALA A 96 -5.19 -15.10 2.36
C ALA A 96 -4.21 -13.95 2.49
N MET A 97 -3.08 -14.07 1.81
CA MET A 97 -2.04 -13.06 1.73
C MET A 97 -2.12 -12.40 0.35
N ALA A 98 -2.33 -11.09 0.29
CA ALA A 98 -2.43 -10.34 -0.96
C ALA A 98 -1.50 -9.13 -0.93
N TYR A 99 -0.63 -9.01 -1.92
CA TYR A 99 0.39 -7.97 -2.00
C TYR A 99 0.35 -7.26 -3.35
N GLY A 100 0.36 -5.93 -3.32
CA GLY A 100 0.51 -5.11 -4.52
C GLY A 100 1.92 -5.23 -5.09
N ASP A 101 2.05 -5.44 -6.40
CA ASP A 101 3.34 -5.70 -7.02
C ASP A 101 4.22 -4.47 -7.28
N ARG A 102 3.74 -3.28 -6.91
CA ARG A 102 4.47 -2.02 -6.94
C ARG A 102 4.88 -1.53 -5.56
N ASP A 103 4.45 -2.17 -4.47
CA ASP A 103 4.90 -1.81 -3.12
C ASP A 103 6.37 -2.20 -2.93
N TYR A 104 7.17 -1.24 -2.47
CA TYR A 104 8.56 -1.49 -2.11
C TYR A 104 8.69 -1.93 -0.65
N SER A 105 7.95 -1.28 0.25
CA SER A 105 8.07 -1.42 1.70
C SER A 105 7.62 -2.80 2.14
N ASN A 106 6.41 -3.20 1.73
CA ASN A 106 5.86 -4.52 2.00
C ASN A 106 5.72 -5.29 0.69
N ASN A 107 6.85 -5.47 0.01
CA ASN A 107 6.87 -6.04 -1.33
C ASN A 107 6.39 -7.50 -1.38
N TRP A 108 5.80 -7.87 -2.52
CA TRP A 108 5.27 -9.21 -2.76
C TRP A 108 6.34 -10.31 -2.73
N LEU A 109 7.63 -10.00 -2.96
CA LEU A 109 8.72 -10.98 -2.88
C LEU A 109 8.91 -11.46 -1.44
N GLY A 110 8.91 -10.53 -0.48
CA GLY A 110 8.93 -10.83 0.95
C GLY A 110 7.67 -11.60 1.36
N GLY A 111 6.50 -11.17 0.88
CA GLY A 111 5.23 -11.89 1.09
C GLY A 111 5.25 -13.33 0.57
N GLU A 112 5.82 -13.56 -0.62
CA GLU A 112 5.97 -14.91 -1.20
C GLU A 112 6.90 -15.74 -0.32
N ALA A 113 8.06 -15.21 0.07
CA ALA A 113 9.02 -15.89 0.92
C ALA A 113 8.40 -16.29 2.27
N ILE A 114 7.61 -15.40 2.89
CA ILE A 114 6.84 -15.68 4.11
C ILE A 114 5.87 -16.83 3.86
N SER A 115 5.05 -16.76 2.80
CA SER A 115 4.05 -17.81 2.51
C SER A 115 4.67 -19.20 2.33
N LEU A 116 5.87 -19.27 1.74
CA LEU A 116 6.63 -20.51 1.56
C LEU A 116 7.31 -21.00 2.84
N ALA A 117 7.56 -20.10 3.80
CA ALA A 117 8.23 -20.40 5.06
C ALA A 117 7.27 -20.91 6.16
N VAL A 118 5.97 -20.60 6.06
CA VAL A 118 4.94 -21.09 7.00
C VAL A 118 4.97 -22.61 7.07
N LYS A 119 5.02 -23.14 8.31
CA LYS A 119 4.95 -24.59 8.59
C LYS A 119 3.56 -24.93 9.09
N TYR A 120 2.88 -25.83 8.38
CA TYR A 120 1.53 -26.33 8.63
C TYR A 120 1.32 -27.66 7.88
N LYS A 121 0.18 -28.33 8.07
CA LYS A 121 -0.06 -29.66 7.49
C LYS A 121 0.19 -29.80 5.97
N ASP A 122 -0.11 -28.77 5.16
CA ASP A 122 0.00 -28.83 3.69
C ASP A 122 1.21 -28.06 3.14
N SER A 123 2.21 -27.73 3.98
CA SER A 123 3.37 -26.92 3.56
C SER A 123 4.14 -27.49 2.37
N ALA A 124 4.31 -28.81 2.30
CA ALA A 124 5.00 -29.46 1.18
C ALA A 124 4.22 -29.25 -0.12
N ALA A 125 2.91 -29.50 -0.09
CA ALA A 125 2.04 -29.30 -1.24
C ALA A 125 2.01 -27.82 -1.69
N PHE A 126 2.03 -26.87 -0.75
CA PHE A 126 2.05 -25.44 -1.08
C PHE A 126 3.33 -25.02 -1.80
N LYS A 127 4.49 -25.53 -1.37
CA LYS A 127 5.79 -25.27 -2.03
C LYS A 127 5.84 -25.82 -3.45
N GLU A 128 5.16 -26.93 -3.71
CA GLU A 128 5.07 -27.56 -5.02
C GLU A 128 4.01 -26.94 -5.92
N ALA A 129 3.01 -26.24 -5.35
CA ALA A 129 1.92 -25.65 -6.11
C ALA A 129 2.42 -24.53 -7.04
N GLY A 130 1.88 -24.55 -8.26
CA GLY A 130 2.13 -23.51 -9.27
C GLY A 130 1.22 -22.30 -9.08
N TYR A 131 1.53 -21.24 -9.80
CA TYR A 131 0.72 -20.03 -9.86
C TYR A 131 -0.36 -20.10 -10.93
N GLN A 132 -1.58 -19.72 -10.58
CA GLN A 132 -2.72 -19.60 -11.47
C GLN A 132 -3.16 -18.13 -11.58
N ASP A 133 -3.78 -17.76 -12.70
CA ASP A 133 -4.33 -16.41 -12.89
C ASP A 133 -5.45 -16.12 -11.87
N LEU A 134 -5.39 -14.95 -11.22
CA LEU A 134 -6.45 -14.41 -10.38
C LEU A 134 -7.49 -13.74 -11.29
N GLN A 135 -8.54 -14.46 -11.62
CA GLN A 135 -9.59 -14.02 -12.50
C GLN A 135 -10.74 -13.44 -11.68
N VAL A 136 -10.97 -12.14 -11.81
CA VAL A 136 -11.98 -11.41 -11.04
C VAL A 136 -13.30 -11.27 -11.79
N ASN A 137 -13.21 -11.30 -13.13
CA ASN A 137 -14.34 -11.35 -14.06
C ASN A 137 -13.91 -12.07 -15.35
N ALA A 138 -14.79 -12.11 -16.36
CA ALA A 138 -14.58 -12.88 -17.59
C ALA A 138 -13.39 -12.41 -18.46
N SER A 139 -12.93 -11.16 -18.31
CA SER A 139 -11.93 -10.56 -19.21
C SER A 139 -10.70 -10.01 -18.50
N TYR A 140 -10.69 -9.95 -17.16
CA TYR A 140 -9.64 -9.31 -16.40
C TYR A 140 -8.92 -10.26 -15.43
N VAL A 141 -7.60 -10.34 -15.61
CA VAL A 141 -6.67 -11.02 -14.70
C VAL A 141 -6.04 -9.97 -13.80
N ALA A 142 -6.42 -9.97 -12.53
CA ALA A 142 -5.98 -8.96 -11.57
C ALA A 142 -4.67 -9.30 -10.86
N GLY A 143 -4.12 -10.48 -11.12
CA GLY A 143 -2.95 -10.97 -10.42
C GLY A 143 -2.66 -12.44 -10.70
N MET A 144 -1.77 -13.01 -9.89
CA MET A 144 -1.53 -14.44 -9.86
C MET A 144 -1.56 -14.96 -8.43
N VAL A 145 -2.07 -16.17 -8.26
CA VAL A 145 -2.26 -16.81 -6.97
C VAL A 145 -1.63 -18.20 -6.92
N ARG A 146 -0.94 -18.48 -5.83
CA ARG A 146 -0.59 -19.83 -5.38
C ARG A 146 -1.49 -20.17 -4.20
N GLN A 147 -2.17 -21.30 -4.24
CA GLN A 147 -3.05 -21.72 -3.16
C GLN A 147 -3.05 -23.23 -3.00
N VAL A 148 -3.06 -23.68 -1.74
CA VAL A 148 -3.37 -25.05 -1.35
C VAL A 148 -4.33 -25.01 -0.18
N GLY A 149 -5.51 -25.59 -0.37
CA GLY A 149 -6.60 -25.53 0.60
C GLY A 149 -6.83 -24.09 1.09
N ARG A 150 -6.58 -23.88 2.38
CA ARG A 150 -6.93 -22.66 3.12
C ARG A 150 -5.84 -21.59 3.15
N LEU A 151 -4.63 -21.88 2.65
CA LEU A 151 -3.56 -20.90 2.49
C LEU A 151 -3.48 -20.44 1.03
N SER A 152 -3.54 -19.13 0.80
CA SER A 152 -3.28 -18.53 -0.50
C SER A 152 -2.31 -17.36 -0.42
N PHE A 153 -1.41 -17.25 -1.40
CA PHE A 153 -0.58 -16.10 -1.66
C PHE A 153 -0.94 -15.50 -3.03
N SER A 154 -1.24 -14.21 -3.08
CA SER A 154 -1.62 -13.48 -4.29
C SER A 154 -0.72 -12.28 -4.53
N ARG A 155 -0.10 -12.24 -5.71
CA ARG A 155 0.53 -11.03 -6.27
C ARG A 155 -0.54 -10.27 -7.05
N ILE A 156 -0.92 -9.11 -6.57
CA ILE A 156 -1.92 -8.23 -7.18
C ILE A 156 -1.22 -7.29 -8.15
N PHE A 157 -1.62 -7.33 -9.42
CA PHE A 157 -0.99 -6.54 -10.47
C PHE A 157 -1.37 -5.07 -10.39
N ASP A 158 -0.39 -4.22 -10.70
CA ASP A 158 -0.56 -2.79 -10.88
C ASP A 158 -1.01 -2.04 -9.62
N ALA A 159 -0.66 -2.60 -8.46
CA ALA A 159 -1.06 -2.11 -7.14
C ALA A 159 0.14 -1.76 -6.26
N GLY A 160 0.08 -0.61 -5.58
CA GLY A 160 1.02 -0.21 -4.53
C GLY A 160 0.65 -0.78 -3.15
N GLN A 161 1.17 -0.15 -2.09
CA GLN A 161 1.01 -0.56 -0.69
C GLN A 161 -0.47 -0.71 -0.30
N GLU A 162 -1.28 0.31 -0.60
CA GLU A 162 -2.73 0.27 -0.40
C GLU A 162 -3.42 -0.45 -1.56
N ALA A 163 -3.14 -1.75 -1.73
CA ALA A 163 -3.53 -2.50 -2.92
C ALA A 163 -5.04 -2.45 -3.21
N TYR A 164 -5.89 -2.31 -2.19
CA TYR A 164 -7.34 -2.15 -2.34
C TYR A 164 -7.74 -0.84 -3.03
N ALA A 165 -6.93 0.23 -2.92
CA ALA A 165 -7.21 1.49 -3.60
C ALA A 165 -6.86 1.42 -5.09
N TYR A 166 -5.84 0.63 -5.44
CA TYR A 166 -5.44 0.39 -6.83
C TYR A 166 -6.34 -0.62 -7.53
N GLN A 167 -6.68 -1.70 -6.83
CA GLN A 167 -7.38 -2.87 -7.36
C GLN A 167 -8.58 -3.26 -6.47
N PRO A 168 -9.60 -2.38 -6.35
CA PRO A 168 -10.71 -2.60 -5.41
C PRO A 168 -11.53 -3.85 -5.74
N GLU A 169 -11.81 -4.11 -7.02
CA GLU A 169 -12.53 -5.31 -7.45
C GLU A 169 -11.76 -6.59 -7.07
N ALA A 170 -10.44 -6.60 -7.30
CA ALA A 170 -9.63 -7.76 -7.03
C ALA A 170 -9.55 -8.10 -5.55
N LEU A 171 -9.28 -7.10 -4.69
CA LEU A 171 -9.19 -7.33 -3.26
C LEU A 171 -10.55 -7.68 -2.65
N LEU A 172 -11.64 -7.13 -3.18
CA LEU A 172 -12.99 -7.53 -2.78
C LEU A 172 -13.27 -9.00 -3.13
N GLN A 173 -12.88 -9.45 -4.33
CA GLN A 173 -13.03 -10.85 -4.73
C GLN A 173 -12.19 -11.79 -3.87
N VAL A 174 -10.92 -11.45 -3.60
CA VAL A 174 -10.07 -12.21 -2.69
C VAL A 174 -10.74 -12.33 -1.32
N PHE A 175 -11.17 -11.21 -0.73
CA PHE A 175 -11.84 -11.18 0.57
C PHE A 175 -13.10 -12.06 0.61
N GLN A 176 -14.01 -11.89 -0.35
CA GLN A 176 -15.26 -12.66 -0.40
C GLN A 176 -15.01 -14.16 -0.60
N ARG A 177 -14.04 -14.53 -1.45
CA ARG A 177 -13.67 -15.93 -1.70
C ARG A 177 -13.04 -16.56 -0.45
N THR A 178 -12.18 -15.83 0.26
CA THR A 178 -11.60 -16.28 1.54
C THR A 178 -12.68 -16.53 2.58
N LEU A 179 -13.64 -15.62 2.74
CA LEU A 179 -14.76 -15.82 3.69
C LEU A 179 -15.62 -17.02 3.32
N ALA A 180 -15.90 -17.20 2.03
CA ALA A 180 -16.72 -18.31 1.53
C ALA A 180 -15.94 -19.64 1.44
N SER A 181 -14.68 -19.69 1.87
CA SER A 181 -13.79 -20.86 1.72
C SER A 181 -13.76 -21.40 0.28
N LYS A 182 -13.61 -20.48 -0.68
CA LYS A 182 -13.48 -20.79 -2.11
C LYS A 182 -12.06 -20.57 -2.61
N ASP A 183 -11.76 -21.12 -3.78
CA ASP A 183 -10.51 -20.85 -4.46
C ASP A 183 -10.41 -19.37 -4.81
N ILE A 184 -9.23 -18.81 -4.61
CA ILE A 184 -8.97 -17.40 -4.88
C ILE A 184 -8.85 -17.16 -6.38
N ALA A 185 -8.40 -18.14 -7.17
CA ALA A 185 -8.19 -17.99 -8.62
C ALA A 185 -9.49 -17.64 -9.37
N THR A 186 -10.57 -18.36 -9.10
CA THR A 186 -11.84 -18.25 -9.85
C THR A 186 -13.06 -18.03 -8.97
N GLY A 187 -13.03 -18.45 -7.69
CA GLY A 187 -14.19 -18.40 -6.79
C GLY A 187 -15.27 -19.45 -7.08
N SER A 188 -14.92 -20.53 -7.77
CA SER A 188 -15.85 -21.58 -8.24
C SER A 188 -15.73 -22.90 -7.46
N LEU A 189 -14.58 -23.16 -6.84
CA LEU A 189 -14.26 -24.41 -6.15
C LEU A 189 -14.19 -24.17 -4.65
N ALA A 190 -14.70 -25.12 -3.85
CA ALA A 190 -14.51 -25.09 -2.41
C ALA A 190 -13.11 -25.58 -2.04
N VAL A 191 -12.53 -25.05 -0.95
CA VAL A 191 -11.16 -25.39 -0.52
C VAL A 191 -11.09 -26.00 0.89
N VAL A 192 -12.25 -26.32 1.46
CA VAL A 192 -12.41 -26.75 2.86
C VAL A 192 -11.84 -28.14 3.14
N ASP A 193 -11.77 -29.00 2.12
CA ASP A 193 -11.31 -30.39 2.20
C ASP A 193 -9.78 -30.53 2.04
N GLY A 194 -9.08 -29.44 1.73
CA GLY A 194 -7.64 -29.43 1.51
C GLY A 194 -7.18 -30.08 0.19
N THR A 195 -8.11 -30.48 -0.69
CA THR A 195 -7.76 -31.14 -1.96
C THR A 195 -7.42 -30.15 -3.06
N TYR A 196 -7.95 -28.93 -2.97
CA TYR A 196 -7.69 -27.88 -3.94
C TYR A 196 -6.23 -27.42 -3.90
N LYS A 197 -5.60 -27.38 -5.08
CA LYS A 197 -4.32 -26.72 -5.31
C LYS A 197 -4.31 -26.00 -6.65
N THR A 198 -3.64 -24.86 -6.71
CA THR A 198 -3.38 -24.16 -7.98
C THR A 198 -2.35 -24.92 -8.81
N SER A 199 -2.44 -24.76 -10.12
CA SER A 199 -1.48 -25.31 -11.09
C SER A 199 -0.99 -24.20 -12.02
N GLY A 200 0.20 -24.40 -12.61
CA GLY A 200 0.84 -23.43 -13.48
C GLY A 200 2.33 -23.27 -13.18
N PRO A 201 2.97 -22.15 -13.60
CA PRO A 201 4.39 -21.96 -13.39
C PRO A 201 4.77 -21.91 -11.91
N ALA A 202 5.93 -22.49 -11.56
CA ALA A 202 6.44 -22.47 -10.19
C ALA A 202 6.92 -21.09 -9.72
N SER A 203 7.17 -20.16 -10.64
CA SER A 203 7.58 -18.78 -10.35
C SER A 203 6.90 -17.80 -11.29
N ILE A 204 6.60 -16.62 -10.77
CA ILE A 204 6.00 -15.49 -11.50
C ILE A 204 6.92 -14.27 -11.55
N PHE A 205 8.20 -14.42 -11.20
CA PHE A 205 9.17 -13.32 -11.21
C PHE A 205 9.35 -12.70 -12.60
N SER A 206 9.25 -13.53 -13.65
CA SER A 206 9.33 -13.06 -15.04
C SER A 206 8.09 -12.30 -15.53
N ARG A 207 6.98 -12.33 -14.77
CA ARG A 207 5.77 -11.56 -15.10
C ARG A 207 6.01 -10.08 -14.81
N ARG A 208 5.98 -9.30 -15.89
CA ARG A 208 6.17 -7.84 -15.88
C ARG A 208 4.88 -7.17 -16.32
N ASN A 209 4.59 -6.02 -15.72
CA ASN A 209 3.49 -5.16 -16.14
C ASN A 209 4.04 -3.97 -16.90
N LYS A 210 3.16 -3.31 -17.66
CA LYS A 210 3.50 -2.05 -18.32
C LYS A 210 3.46 -0.93 -17.27
N VAL A 211 4.57 -0.24 -17.08
CA VAL A 211 4.61 0.95 -16.23
C VAL A 211 3.69 2.02 -16.84
N PRO A 212 2.77 2.62 -16.06
CA PRO A 212 1.92 3.70 -16.55
C PRO A 212 2.77 4.85 -17.11
N THR A 213 2.40 5.34 -18.31
CA THR A 213 3.09 6.48 -18.93
C THR A 213 2.85 7.77 -18.16
N CYS A 214 1.65 7.89 -17.59
CA CYS A 214 1.25 9.04 -16.78
C CYS A 214 1.24 8.64 -15.30
N PRO A 215 2.15 9.18 -14.48
CA PRO A 215 2.10 8.97 -13.04
C PRO A 215 0.85 9.65 -12.47
N ILE A 216 0.42 9.19 -11.30
CA ILE A 216 -0.69 9.81 -10.59
C ILE A 216 -0.23 11.21 -10.18
N LYS A 217 -1.01 12.23 -10.53
CA LYS A 217 -0.68 13.61 -10.20
C LYS A 217 -0.62 13.74 -8.66
N PRO A 218 0.55 14.08 -8.09
CA PRO A 218 0.64 14.24 -6.65
C PRO A 218 -0.20 15.43 -6.22
N ILE A 219 -0.92 15.26 -5.12
CA ILE A 219 -1.77 16.29 -4.52
C ILE A 219 -1.10 16.69 -3.22
N CYS A 220 -0.87 17.99 -3.03
CA CYS A 220 -0.44 18.52 -1.74
C CYS A 220 -1.70 18.82 -0.91
N TYR A 221 -1.97 17.96 0.05
CA TYR A 221 -3.08 18.08 1.00
C TYR A 221 -2.53 18.57 2.35
N LEU A 222 -2.95 19.76 2.76
CA LEU A 222 -2.34 20.49 3.89
C LEU A 222 -2.56 19.81 5.24
N LEU A 223 -3.62 19.00 5.39
CA LEU A 223 -3.85 18.20 6.59
C LEU A 223 -2.99 16.92 6.62
N ALA A 224 -2.31 16.59 5.52
CA ALA A 224 -1.28 15.55 5.43
C ALA A 224 0.00 16.13 4.79
N PRO A 225 0.80 16.93 5.51
CA PRO A 225 1.94 17.67 4.94
C PRO A 225 2.99 16.79 4.25
N SER A 226 3.05 15.49 4.56
CA SER A 226 3.88 14.49 3.88
C SER A 226 3.60 14.37 2.37
N THR A 227 2.41 14.78 1.94
CA THR A 227 1.98 14.82 0.53
C THR A 227 2.48 16.07 -0.22
N CYS A 228 3.09 17.02 0.47
CA CYS A 228 3.51 18.30 -0.09
C CYS A 228 5.02 18.38 -0.33
N GLY A 229 5.40 19.05 -1.41
CA GLY A 229 6.78 19.47 -1.64
C GLY A 229 7.19 20.55 -0.63
N ARG A 230 8.50 20.62 -0.31
CA ARG A 230 9.03 21.61 0.64
C ARG A 230 8.66 23.05 0.26
N ASN A 231 8.76 23.39 -1.03
CA ASN A 231 8.42 24.71 -1.53
C ASN A 231 6.93 25.04 -1.41
N GLN A 232 6.04 24.04 -1.57
CA GLN A 232 4.60 24.21 -1.33
C GLN A 232 4.32 24.48 0.15
N ILE A 233 4.95 23.73 1.06
CA ILE A 233 4.82 23.94 2.51
C ILE A 233 5.32 25.34 2.90
N GLU A 234 6.47 25.75 2.38
CA GLU A 234 7.00 27.08 2.64
C GLU A 234 6.12 28.20 2.08
N ALA A 235 5.56 28.02 0.89
CA ALA A 235 4.62 28.99 0.31
C ALA A 235 3.36 29.13 1.16
N VAL A 236 2.82 28.04 1.71
CA VAL A 236 1.69 28.08 2.65
C VAL A 236 2.08 28.85 3.91
N LYS A 237 3.23 28.54 4.52
CA LYS A 237 3.72 29.22 5.73
C LYS A 237 3.95 30.73 5.52
N LYS A 238 4.43 31.11 4.33
CA LYS A 238 4.75 32.51 3.98
C LYS A 238 3.56 33.28 3.39
N GLY A 239 2.40 32.66 3.21
CA GLY A 239 1.19 33.31 2.68
C GLY A 239 1.14 33.47 1.16
N PHE A 240 2.00 32.76 0.41
CA PHE A 240 2.07 32.80 -1.06
C PHE A 240 1.38 31.61 -1.74
N ALA A 241 0.55 30.85 -1.02
CA ALA A 241 -0.17 29.70 -1.56
C ALA A 241 -1.65 30.01 -1.79
N VAL A 242 -2.17 29.60 -2.94
CA VAL A 242 -3.60 29.51 -3.22
C VAL A 242 -4.08 28.13 -2.81
N THR A 243 -5.07 28.07 -1.92
CA THR A 243 -5.57 26.81 -1.37
C THR A 243 -7.08 26.73 -1.48
N LYS A 244 -7.62 25.52 -1.61
CA LYS A 244 -9.06 25.24 -1.60
C LYS A 244 -9.30 23.90 -0.92
N ASP A 245 -10.20 23.84 0.06
CA ASP A 245 -10.55 22.60 0.77
C ASP A 245 -9.32 21.84 1.29
N PHE A 246 -8.36 22.59 1.86
CA PHE A 246 -7.05 22.10 2.31
C PHE A 246 -6.15 21.51 1.21
N ILE A 247 -6.44 21.75 -0.07
CA ILE A 247 -5.60 21.35 -1.20
C ILE A 247 -4.82 22.57 -1.70
N PHE A 248 -3.52 22.39 -1.94
CA PHE A 248 -2.70 23.39 -2.62
C PHE A 248 -3.07 23.46 -4.10
N MET A 249 -3.55 24.62 -4.55
CA MET A 249 -4.01 24.86 -5.93
C MET A 249 -2.95 25.55 -6.79
N GLY A 250 -1.99 26.24 -6.18
CA GLY A 250 -0.96 26.99 -6.87
C GLY A 250 -0.35 28.07 -5.99
N PHE A 251 0.49 28.90 -6.59
CA PHE A 251 1.10 30.05 -5.94
C PHE A 251 0.33 31.34 -6.26
N THR A 252 0.47 32.36 -5.41
CA THR A 252 -0.03 33.71 -5.73
C THR A 252 0.78 34.35 -6.85
N LYS A 253 0.26 35.44 -7.45
CA LYS A 253 0.91 36.12 -8.59
C LYS A 253 2.25 36.77 -8.22
N ASP A 254 2.42 37.12 -6.96
CA ASP A 254 3.55 37.84 -6.37
C ASP A 254 4.54 36.90 -5.64
N VAL A 255 4.41 35.58 -5.84
CA VAL A 255 5.28 34.58 -5.21
C VAL A 255 6.77 34.84 -5.52
N PRO A 256 7.65 34.86 -4.50
CA PRO A 256 9.09 34.92 -4.72
C PRO A 256 9.61 33.76 -5.57
N LYS A 257 10.59 34.03 -6.43
CA LYS A 257 11.19 33.01 -7.33
C LYS A 257 11.83 31.85 -6.59
N GLU A 258 12.25 32.05 -5.34
CA GLU A 258 12.81 30.97 -4.52
C GLU A 258 11.75 29.92 -4.14
N LEU A 259 10.46 30.28 -4.11
CA LEU A 259 9.35 29.39 -3.75
C LEU A 259 8.70 28.71 -4.96
N ASP A 260 8.73 29.34 -6.14
CA ASP A 260 8.33 28.74 -7.42
C ASP A 260 9.45 28.81 -8.46
N PRO A 261 10.57 28.11 -8.25
CA PRO A 261 11.63 28.11 -9.22
C PRO A 261 11.24 27.24 -10.43
N GLU A 262 11.54 27.73 -11.63
CA GLU A 262 11.16 27.10 -12.89
C GLU A 262 11.62 25.64 -13.01
N TYR A 263 12.78 25.29 -12.45
CA TYR A 263 13.33 23.94 -12.49
C TYR A 263 12.55 22.92 -11.64
N LEU A 264 11.70 23.36 -10.70
CA LEU A 264 10.80 22.49 -9.92
C LEU A 264 9.42 22.32 -10.56
N ARG A 265 9.10 23.10 -11.60
CA ARG A 265 7.81 22.98 -12.28
C ARG A 265 7.76 21.60 -12.97
N PRO A 266 6.73 20.77 -12.69
CA PRO A 266 6.64 19.45 -13.28
C PRO A 266 6.61 19.58 -14.80
N LYS A 267 7.57 18.96 -15.48
CA LYS A 267 7.46 18.76 -16.93
C LYS A 267 6.37 17.72 -17.14
N VAL A 268 5.31 18.08 -17.87
CA VAL A 268 4.28 17.13 -18.29
C VAL A 268 5.00 16.07 -19.15
N PRO A 269 4.99 14.78 -18.75
CA PRO A 269 5.60 13.74 -19.56
C PRO A 269 4.92 13.70 -20.94
N ALA A 270 5.70 13.52 -22.02
CA ALA A 270 5.11 13.44 -23.36
C ALA A 270 4.10 12.28 -23.44
N GLY A 271 2.87 12.57 -23.88
CA GLY A 271 1.77 11.60 -23.89
C GLY A 271 0.89 11.62 -22.63
N CYS A 272 1.16 12.57 -21.74
CA CYS A 272 0.29 13.10 -20.70
C CYS A 272 0.04 14.59 -20.98
#